data_AF-A0A7W6JQ25-F1
#
_entry.id   AF-A0A7W6JQ25-F1
#
_cell.length_a   1.000
_cell.length_b   1.000
_cell.length_c   1.000
_cell.angle_alpha   90.00
_cell.angle_beta   90.00
_cell.angle_gamma   90.00
#
_symmetry.space_group_name_H-M   'P 1'
#
loop_
_entity.id
_entity.type
_entity.pdbx_description
1 polymer ?
#
loop_
_entity_poly.entity_id
_entity_poly.type
_entity_poly.pdbx_seq_one_letter_code
_entity_poly.pdbx_strand_id
1 'polypeptide(L)' 'MRKGYSQEQFAQAANIDRARYGRLERGEINFTLHTLLAVAAHLEITPSELLNEVTAEDCEPWQDDTDPD' A
#
# COMPACT_ATOMS: atom_id res chain seq x y z
N MET A 1 2.31 -12.52 -6.01
CA MET A 1 3.58 -12.40 -5.26
C MET A 1 4.44 -13.61 -5.54
N ARG A 2 5.64 -13.41 -6.12
CA ARG A 2 6.56 -14.49 -6.57
C ARG A 2 7.90 -14.51 -5.80
N LYS A 3 7.95 -13.88 -4.63
CA LYS A 3 8.95 -14.11 -3.59
C LYS A 3 8.19 -14.72 -2.41
N GLY A 4 8.68 -15.78 -1.79
CA GLY A 4 7.95 -16.66 -0.85
C GLY A 4 7.51 -16.05 0.48
N TYR A 5 7.15 -14.77 0.51
CA TYR A 5 6.61 -14.07 1.67
C TYR A 5 5.10 -14.31 1.78
N SER A 6 4.63 -14.65 2.98
CA SER A 6 3.20 -14.77 3.25
C SER A 6 2.58 -13.39 3.46
N GLN A 7 1.28 -13.25 3.14
CA GLN A 7 0.52 -12.02 3.43
C GLN A 7 0.60 -11.61 4.90
N GLU A 8 0.78 -12.58 5.80
CA GLU A 8 0.91 -12.36 7.24
C GLU A 8 2.25 -11.71 7.62
N GLN A 9 3.34 -12.07 6.94
CA GLN A 9 4.64 -11.41 7.12
C GLN A 9 4.59 -9.94 6.68
N PHE A 10 3.90 -9.65 5.58
CA PHE A 10 3.70 -8.26 5.14
C PHE A 10 2.79 -7.47 6.08
N ALA A 11 1.67 -8.06 6.51
CA ALA A 11 0.77 -7.45 7.48
C ALA A 11 1.51 -7.05 8.76
N GLN A 12 2.35 -7.95 9.28
CA GLN A 12 3.19 -7.70 10.44
C GLN A 12 4.24 -6.59 10.17
N ALA A 13 4.94 -6.65 9.04
CA ALA A 13 5.96 -5.65 8.68
C ALA A 13 5.36 -4.24 8.54
N ALA A 14 4.16 -4.15 7.95
CA ALA A 14 3.43 -2.91 7.75
C ALA A 14 2.58 -2.48 8.96
N ASN A 15 2.60 -3.25 10.06
CA ASN A 15 1.79 -3.05 11.25
C ASN A 15 0.29 -2.85 10.94
N ILE A 16 -0.24 -3.64 10.00
CA ILE A 16 -1.64 -3.65 9.58
C ILE A 16 -2.21 -5.05 9.73
N ASP A 17 -3.49 -5.18 10.07
CA ASP A 17 -4.11 -6.50 10.17
C ASP A 17 -4.28 -7.14 8.78
N ARG A 18 -4.41 -8.48 8.77
CA ARG A 18 -4.52 -9.28 7.54
C ARG A 18 -5.69 -8.83 6.64
N ALA A 19 -6.82 -8.43 7.21
CA ALA A 19 -7.97 -8.01 6.40
C ALA A 19 -7.68 -6.68 5.70
N ARG A 20 -7.08 -5.71 6.40
CA ARG A 20 -6.59 -4.46 5.80
C ARG A 20 -5.52 -4.70 4.74
N TYR A 21 -4.58 -5.60 5.00
CA TYR A 21 -3.55 -5.95 4.03
C TYR A 21 -4.15 -6.53 2.74
N GLY A 22 -5.15 -7.41 2.84
CA GLY A 22 -5.85 -7.92 1.66
C GLY A 22 -6.56 -6.81 0.86
N ARG A 23 -7.13 -5.81 1.52
CA ARG A 23 -7.74 -4.64 0.86
C ARG A 23 -6.69 -3.76 0.18
N LEU A 24 -5.53 -3.59 0.82
CA LEU A 24 -4.38 -2.86 0.27
C LEU A 24 -3.88 -3.50 -1.03
N GLU A 25 -3.71 -4.83 -1.06
CA GLU A 25 -3.27 -5.55 -2.27
C GLU A 25 -4.25 -5.43 -3.45
N ARG A 26 -5.53 -5.14 -3.17
CA ARG A 26 -6.57 -4.94 -4.20
C ARG A 26 -6.81 -3.46 -4.54
N GLY A 27 -6.10 -2.53 -3.91
CA GLY A 27 -6.29 -1.09 -4.12
C GLY A 27 -7.60 -0.54 -3.53
N GLU A 28 -8.21 -1.23 -2.55
CA GLU A 28 -9.50 -0.85 -1.97
C GLU A 28 -9.38 0.10 -0.76
N ILE A 29 -8.15 0.45 -0.35
CA ILE A 29 -7.88 1.40 0.74
C ILE A 29 -6.70 2.29 0.43
N ASN A 30 -6.78 3.51 0.95
CA ASN A 30 -5.63 4.39 1.10
C ASN A 30 -4.74 3.91 2.27
N PHE A 31 -3.44 4.12 2.14
CA PHE A 31 -2.46 3.80 3.16
C PHE A 31 -1.55 4.98 3.44
N THR A 32 -0.88 4.95 4.59
CA THR A 32 0.05 6.00 4.99
C THR A 32 1.39 5.83 4.29
N LEU A 33 2.15 6.91 4.13
CA LEU A 33 3.53 6.82 3.67
C LEU A 33 4.37 5.87 4.53
N HIS A 34 4.12 5.82 5.85
CA HIS A 34 4.80 4.89 6.76
C HIS A 34 4.57 3.42 6.36
N THR A 35 3.33 3.05 6.04
CA THR A 35 2.97 1.70 5.56
C THR A 35 3.73 1.36 4.29
N LEU A 36 3.82 2.30 3.34
CA LEU A 36 4.57 2.10 2.10
C LEU A 36 6.06 1.86 2.35
N LEU A 37 6.68 2.68 3.20
CA LEU A 37 8.09 2.53 3.57
C LEU A 37 8.36 1.18 4.23
N ALA A 38 7.46 0.73 5.11
CA ALA A 38 7.58 -0.56 5.79
C ALA A 38 7.49 -1.75 4.82
N VAL A 39 6.57 -1.70 3.85
CA VAL A 39 6.46 -2.72 2.78
C VAL A 39 7.71 -2.74 1.90
N ALA A 40 8.21 -1.57 1.48
CA ALA A 40 9.42 -1.46 0.68
C ALA A 40 10.65 -2.05 1.41
N ALA A 41 10.80 -1.72 2.70
CA ALA A 41 11.87 -2.25 3.53
C ALA A 41 11.80 -3.78 3.66
N HIS A 42 10.60 -4.35 3.83
CA HIS A 42 10.42 -5.81 3.92
C HIS A 42 10.73 -6.53 2.60
N LEU A 43 10.47 -5.87 1.47
CA LEU A 43 10.79 -6.37 0.12
C LEU A 43 12.26 -6.21 -0.26
N GLU A 44 13.03 -5.51 0.57
CA GLU A 44 14.42 -5.12 0.32
C GLU A 44 14.57 -4.30 -0.98
N ILE A 45 13.62 -3.40 -1.23
CA ILE A 45 13.64 -2.47 -2.36
C ILE A 45 13.43 -1.04 -1.88
N THR A 46 13.77 -0.08 -2.72
CA THR A 46 13.47 1.33 -2.46
C THR A 46 11.98 1.63 -2.65
N PRO A 47 11.44 2.66 -1.95
CA PRO A 47 10.08 3.15 -2.21
C PRO A 47 9.84 3.55 -3.67
N SER A 48 10.86 4.09 -4.35
CA SER A 48 10.81 4.43 -5.77
C SER A 48 10.69 3.21 -6.68
N GLU A 49 11.34 2.09 -6.34
CA GLU A 49 11.16 0.83 -7.07
C GLU A 49 9.78 0.23 -6.83
N LEU A 50 9.24 0.37 -5.61
CA LEU A 50 7.89 -0.09 -5.27
C LEU A 50 6.81 0.70 -6.03
N LEU A 51 7.02 2.01 -6.23
CA LEU A 51 6.14 2.91 -6.96
C LEU A 51 6.52 3.06 -8.44
N ASN A 52 7.44 2.25 -8.95
CA ASN A 52 7.87 2.36 -10.33
C ASN A 52 6.66 2.21 -11.26
N GLU A 53 6.60 3.03 -12.31
CA GLU A 53 5.52 3.07 -13.30
C GLU A 53 4.18 3.66 -12.81
N VAL A 54 4.05 4.04 -11.53
CA VAL A 54 2.87 4.76 -11.04
C VAL A 54 2.92 6.22 -11.51
N THR A 55 1.82 6.67 -12.11
CA THR A 55 1.61 8.04 -12.57
C THR A 55 0.48 8.71 -11.80
N ALA A 56 0.31 10.02 -11.99
CA ALA A 56 -0.82 10.74 -11.39
C ALA A 56 -2.19 10.28 -11.93
N GLU A 57 -2.23 9.62 -13.09
CA GLU A 57 -3.47 9.10 -13.70
C GLU A 57 -3.96 7.81 -13.02
N ASP A 58 -3.06 7.08 -12.35
CA ASP A 58 -3.38 5.85 -11.62
C ASP A 58 -4.06 6.12 -10.26
N CYS A 59 -3.93 7.35 -9.76
CA CYS A 59 -4.76 7.82 -8.66
C CYS A 59 -6.08 8.33 -9.24
N GLU A 60 -7.17 7.62 -8.96
CA GLU A 60 -8.51 8.22 -9.02
C GLU A 60 -8.45 9.55 -8.26
N PRO A 61 -8.89 10.66 -8.87
CA PRO A 61 -8.87 11.95 -8.20
C PRO A 61 -9.61 11.82 -6.88
N TRP A 62 -9.01 12.37 -5.82
CA TRP A 62 -9.62 12.39 -4.49
C TRP A 62 -10.98 13.07 -4.60
N GLN A 63 -12.05 12.26 -4.67
CA GLN A 63 -13.42 12.74 -4.58
C GLN A 63 -13.65 13.01 -3.12
N ASP A 64 -13.56 14.28 -2.75
CA ASP A 64 -13.92 14.73 -1.41
C ASP A 64 -15.45 14.63 -1.28
N ASP A 65 -15.92 13.46 -0.81
CA ASP A 65 -17.33 13.25 -0.46
C ASP A 65 -17.69 13.90 0.91
N THR A 66 -16.80 14.73 1.47
CA THR A 66 -17.00 15.42 2.74
C THR A 66 -16.56 16.89 2.68
N ASP A 67 -17.32 17.70 1.95
CA ASP A 67 -17.50 19.10 2.37
C ASP A 67 -18.93 19.59 2.10
N PRO A 68 -19.88 19.35 3.01
CA PRO A 68 -20.95 20.30 3.24
C PRO A 68 -20.48 21.30 4.31
N ASP A 69 -20.41 22.59 3.92
CA ASP A 69 -20.28 23.76 4.80
C ASP A 69 -21.07 23.63 6.13
#